data_AF-A0A820HB44-F1
#
_entry.id   AF-A0A820HB44-F1
#
_cell.length_a   1.000
_cell.length_b   1.000
_cell.length_c   1.000
_cell.angle_alpha   90.00
_cell.angle_beta   90.00
_cell.angle_gamma   90.00
#
_symmetry.space_group_name_H-M   'P 1'
#
loop_
_entity.id
_entity.type
_entity.pdbx_description
1 polymer ?
#
loop_
_entity_poly.entity_id
_entity_poly.type
_entity_poly.pdbx_seq_one_letter_code
_entity_poly.pdbx_strand_id
1 'polypeptide(L)' 'MIGLLVLFPYFLTSVYGHGYLFEPVARSSAWLVDSSFRQCCTWPNHMEMFCGGLGHQWNVNGV' A
#
# COMPACT_ATOMS: atom_id res chain seq x y z
N MET A 1 32.56 -20.32 10.66
CA MET A 1 31.26 -20.38 9.98
C MET A 1 30.12 -19.82 10.87
N ILE A 2 30.32 -18.66 11.50
CA ILE A 2 29.32 -18.04 12.41
C ILE A 2 28.82 -16.70 11.83
N GLY A 3 29.66 -15.96 11.08
CA GLY A 3 29.28 -14.68 10.47
C GLY A 3 28.23 -14.77 9.34
N LEU A 4 28.12 -15.92 8.65
CA LEU A 4 27.15 -16.11 7.56
C LEU A 4 25.69 -16.21 8.06
N LEU A 5 25.49 -16.74 9.27
CA LEU A 5 24.17 -16.96 9.86
C LEU A 5 23.53 -15.68 10.42
N VAL A 6 24.34 -14.70 10.83
CA VAL A 6 23.86 -13.44 11.43
C VAL A 6 23.38 -12.44 10.36
N LEU A 7 23.89 -12.54 9.13
CA LEU A 7 23.53 -11.64 8.03
C LEU A 7 22.24 -12.04 7.30
N PHE A 8 21.78 -13.28 7.46
CA PHE A 8 20.60 -13.82 6.76
C PHE A 8 19.25 -13.13 7.11
N PRO A 9 18.91 -12.84 8.39
CA PRO A 9 17.62 -12.23 8.71
C PRO A 9 17.48 -10.77 8.27
N TYR A 10 18.59 -10.04 8.04
CA TYR A 10 18.55 -8.65 7.57
C TYR A 10 17.97 -8.49 6.15
N PHE A 11 18.00 -9.55 5.33
CA PHE A 11 17.47 -9.52 3.97
C PHE A 11 16.03 -10.02 3.84
N LEU A 12 15.39 -10.45 4.94
CA LEU A 12 14.09 -11.12 4.91
C LEU A 12 12.87 -10.22 5.23
N THR A 13 13.08 -8.97 5.64
CA THR A 13 11.97 -8.01 5.78
C THR A 13 11.61 -7.38 4.43
N SER A 14 11.06 -8.20 3.53
CA SER A 14 10.24 -7.67 2.43
C SER A 14 8.91 -7.26 3.04
N VAL A 15 8.71 -5.96 3.22
CA VAL A 15 7.37 -5.42 3.49
C VAL A 15 6.59 -5.62 2.20
N TYR A 16 5.75 -6.65 2.15
CA TYR A 16 4.76 -6.79 1.10
C TYR A 16 3.96 -5.49 1.05
N GLY A 17 3.81 -4.91 -0.15
CA GLY A 17 3.10 -3.66 -0.34
C GLY A 17 1.67 -3.70 0.21
N HIS A 18 1.08 -2.53 0.43
CA HIS A 18 -0.31 -2.42 0.86
C HIS A 18 -1.27 -3.11 -0.13
N GLY A 19 -2.45 -3.49 0.34
CA GLY A 19 -3.49 -4.12 -0.49
C GLY A 19 -4.57 -3.13 -0.94
N TYR A 20 -5.43 -3.58 -1.85
CA TYR A 20 -6.65 -2.89 -2.24
C TYR A 20 -7.79 -3.88 -2.40
N LEU A 21 -9.04 -3.40 -2.40
CA LEU A 21 -10.20 -4.25 -2.67
C LEU A 21 -10.23 -4.62 -4.16
N PHE A 22 -9.96 -5.89 -4.44
CA PHE A 22 -9.91 -6.43 -5.80
C PHE A 22 -11.30 -6.69 -6.38
N GLU A 23 -12.22 -7.29 -5.60
CA GLU A 23 -13.57 -7.64 -6.06
C GLU A 23 -14.62 -7.27 -4.99
N PRO A 24 -15.58 -6.37 -5.29
CA PRO A 24 -15.61 -5.54 -6.49
C PRO A 24 -14.44 -4.53 -6.51
N VAL A 25 -13.95 -4.17 -7.70
CA VAL A 25 -12.79 -3.26 -7.83
C VAL A 25 -13.03 -1.95 -7.07
N ALA A 26 -12.11 -1.58 -6.18
CA ALA A 26 -12.14 -0.30 -5.47
C ALA A 26 -12.17 0.88 -6.45
N ARG A 27 -12.85 1.98 -6.07
CA ARG A 27 -12.89 3.21 -6.88
C ARG A 27 -11.49 3.78 -7.17
N SER A 28 -10.59 3.72 -6.19
CA SER A 28 -9.18 4.14 -6.35
C SER A 28 -8.41 3.28 -7.37
N SER A 29 -8.90 2.07 -7.67
CA SER A 29 -8.31 1.09 -8.58
C SER A 29 -9.09 0.91 -9.88
N ALA A 30 -10.20 1.63 -10.08
CA ALA A 30 -11.08 1.45 -11.24
C ALA A 30 -10.36 1.67 -12.58
N TRP A 31 -9.37 2.57 -12.61
CA TRP A 31 -8.54 2.84 -13.78
C TRP A 31 -7.71 1.64 -14.27
N LEU A 32 -7.49 0.63 -13.42
CA LEU A 32 -6.80 -0.61 -13.80
C LEU A 32 -7.63 -1.47 -14.75
N VAL A 33 -8.97 -1.35 -14.69
CA VAL A 33 -9.89 -2.18 -15.47
C VAL A 33 -10.68 -1.38 -16.52
N ASP A 34 -10.86 -0.07 -16.31
CA ASP A 34 -11.51 0.82 -17.27
C ASP A 34 -10.72 2.13 -17.43
N SER A 35 -10.21 2.35 -18.64
CA SER A 35 -9.42 3.52 -19.02
C SER A 35 -10.16 4.86 -18.89
N SER A 36 -11.50 4.87 -18.83
CA SER A 36 -12.29 6.08 -18.62
C SER A 36 -11.99 6.76 -17.27
N PHE A 37 -11.51 6.00 -16.27
CA PHE A 37 -11.16 6.50 -14.94
C PHE A 37 -9.71 7.00 -14.82
N ARG A 38 -8.88 6.91 -15.86
CA ARG A 38 -7.46 7.31 -15.78
C ARG A 38 -7.25 8.75 -15.34
N GLN A 39 -8.12 9.68 -15.73
CA GLN A 39 -7.96 11.09 -15.40
C GLN A 39 -8.01 11.38 -13.89
N CYS A 40 -8.70 10.54 -13.11
CA CYS A 40 -8.89 10.72 -11.67
C CYS A 40 -7.85 10.00 -10.81
N CYS A 41 -7.13 9.02 -11.38
CA CYS A 41 -6.40 8.02 -10.59
C CYS A 41 -5.02 7.68 -11.16
N THR A 42 -4.35 8.63 -11.82
CA THR A 42 -3.01 8.45 -12.39
C THR A 42 -1.91 8.19 -11.35
N TRP A 43 -2.18 8.38 -10.06
CA TRP A 43 -1.18 8.20 -9.00
C TRP A 43 -1.09 6.72 -8.55
N PRO A 44 0.12 6.14 -8.40
CA PRO A 44 0.30 4.74 -8.03
C PRO A 44 -0.10 4.38 -6.59
N ASN A 45 -0.67 5.30 -5.82
CA ASN A 45 -0.99 5.15 -4.41
C ASN A 45 -2.38 4.54 -4.14
N HIS A 46 -2.98 3.87 -5.14
CA HIS A 46 -4.33 3.30 -5.00
C HIS A 46 -4.44 2.23 -3.90
N MET A 47 -3.31 1.64 -3.48
CA MET A 47 -3.20 0.69 -2.37
C MET A 47 -2.97 1.39 -1.02
N GLU A 48 -2.72 2.69 -1.02
CA GLU A 48 -2.32 3.48 0.15
C GLU A 48 -3.51 4.20 0.83
N MET A 49 -4.72 3.63 0.70
CA MET A 49 -5.94 4.16 1.30
C MET A 49 -6.06 3.77 2.79
N PHE A 50 -5.01 4.06 3.56
CA PHE A 50 -4.90 3.76 5.00
C PHE A 50 -5.17 5.00 5.87
N CYS A 51 -6.20 5.78 5.51
CA CYS A 51 -6.65 6.96 6.27
C CYS A 51 -5.59 8.07 6.43
N GLY A 52 -4.62 8.15 5.51
CA GLY A 52 -3.53 9.15 5.55
C GLY A 52 -2.40 8.80 6.52
N GLY A 53 -2.39 7.59 7.10
CA GLY A 53 -1.33 7.12 8.00
C GLY A 53 -1.71 7.22 9.47
N LEU A 54 -1.06 6.41 10.30
CA LEU A 54 -1.31 6.33 11.75
C LEU A 54 -1.24 7.72 12.42
N GLY A 55 -0.28 8.56 12.03
CA GLY A 55 -0.15 9.91 12.57
C GLY A 55 -1.34 10.82 12.25
N HIS A 56 -1.81 10.81 11.00
CA HIS A 56 -2.98 11.60 10.62
C HIS A 56 -4.27 11.04 11.22
N GLN A 57 -4.44 9.73 11.18
CA GLN A 57 -5.61 9.06 11.73
C GLN A 57 -5.78 9.37 13.22
N TRP A 58 -4.78 9.02 14.04
CA TRP A 58 -4.93 9.05 15.49
C TRP A 58 -4.57 10.39 16.13
N ASN A 59 -3.56 11.11 15.61
CA ASN A 59 -3.09 12.33 16.26
C ASN A 59 -3.73 13.61 15.69
N VAL A 60 -4.26 13.57 14.45
CA VAL A 60 -4.90 14.73 13.81
C VAL A 60 -6.42 14.57 13.75
N ASN A 61 -6.92 13.41 13.32
CA ASN A 61 -8.34 13.20 13.06
C ASN A 61 -9.10 12.54 14.23
N GLY A 62 -8.40 11.90 15.18
CA GLY A 62 -8.96 11.35 16.42
C GLY A 62 -9.84 10.10 16.24
N VAL A 63 -9.82 9.49 15.05
CA VAL A 63 -10.54 8.26 14.66
C VAL A 63 -9.65 7.45 13.74
#